data_AF-A0A258BEI1-F1
#
_entry.id   AF-A0A258BEI1-F1
#
_cell.length_a   1.000
_cell.length_b   1.000
_cell.length_c   1.000
_cell.angle_alpha   90.00
_cell.angle_beta   90.00
_cell.angle_gamma   90.00
#
_symmetry.space_group_name_H-M   'P 1'
#
loop_
_entity.id
_entity.type
_entity.pdbx_description
1 polymer ?
#
loop_
_entity_poly.entity_id
_entity_poly.type
_entity_poly.pdbx_seq_one_letter_code
_entity_poly.pdbx_strand_id
1 'polypeptide(L)'
;MHPARLFHETDPATLRQRMLDNPFAVITAVSEGRPLVVHAPVLTSGEGEAFCLHFHLSAGNPVTKALLAGSPMLAVFTGTHGYVSPDWY
;
A
#
# COMPACT_ATOMS: atom_id res chain seq x y z
N MET A 1 -1.55 -13.75 -3.15
CA MET A 1 -1.33 -13.38 -4.55
C MET A 1 -0.92 -14.63 -5.31
N HIS A 2 -1.44 -14.89 -6.50
CA HIS A 2 -1.08 -16.09 -7.26
C HIS A 2 0.40 -16.00 -7.71
N PRO A 3 1.27 -16.99 -7.45
CA PRO A 3 2.71 -16.89 -7.68
C PRO A 3 3.12 -16.92 -9.17
N ALA A 4 2.15 -16.96 -10.08
CA ALA A 4 2.44 -17.11 -11.50
C ALA A 4 2.74 -15.74 -12.10
N ARG A 5 3.80 -15.68 -12.91
CA ARG A 5 4.28 -14.44 -13.54
C ARG A 5 3.21 -13.75 -14.40
N LEU A 6 2.26 -14.51 -14.95
CA LEU A 6 1.13 -13.99 -15.72
C LEU A 6 0.29 -12.96 -14.94
N PHE A 7 0.26 -13.05 -13.61
CA PHE A 7 -0.51 -12.16 -12.75
C PHE A 7 0.34 -11.07 -12.08
N HIS A 8 1.64 -10.99 -12.41
CA HIS A 8 2.53 -9.97 -11.89
C HIS A 8 2.48 -8.72 -12.78
N GLU A 9 1.70 -7.73 -12.34
CA GLU A 9 1.61 -6.42 -13.00
C GLU A 9 2.81 -5.55 -12.63
N THR A 10 3.47 -4.97 -13.63
CA THR A 10 4.64 -4.11 -13.44
C THR A 10 4.55 -2.78 -14.18
N ASP A 11 3.50 -2.54 -14.98
CA ASP A 11 3.30 -1.26 -15.66
C ASP A 11 3.01 -0.13 -14.65
N PRO A 12 3.88 0.90 -14.53
CA PRO A 12 3.69 1.98 -13.57
C PRO A 12 2.38 2.75 -13.76
N ALA A 13 1.90 2.91 -15.00
CA ALA A 13 0.64 3.62 -15.26
C ALA A 13 -0.56 2.84 -14.71
N THR A 14 -0.62 1.53 -14.98
CA THR A 14 -1.63 0.62 -14.41
C THR A 14 -1.58 0.59 -12.89
N LEU A 15 -0.38 0.52 -12.30
CA LEU A 15 -0.21 0.52 -10.84
C LEU A 15 -0.70 1.84 -10.22
N ARG A 16 -0.35 2.98 -10.82
CA ARG A 16 -0.81 4.30 -10.36
C ARG A 16 -2.32 4.43 -10.45
N GLN A 17 -2.94 3.96 -11.55
CA GLN A 17 -4.40 4.00 -11.68
C GLN A 17 -5.08 3.18 -10.57
N ARG A 18 -4.58 1.99 -10.23
CA ARG A 18 -5.11 1.18 -9.12
C ARG A 18 -5.03 1.89 -7.77
N MET A 19 -3.97 2.66 -7.52
CA MET A 19 -3.83 3.48 -6.31
C MET A 19 -4.88 4.59 -6.28
N LEU A 20 -5.13 5.25 -7.42
CA LEU A 20 -6.17 6.29 -7.53
C LEU A 20 -7.58 5.73 -7.34
N ASP A 21 -7.85 4.54 -7.87
CA ASP A 21 -9.16 3.89 -7.74
C ASP A 21 -9.42 3.37 -6.31
N ASN A 22 -8.36 3.09 -5.54
CA ASN A 22 -8.44 2.49 -4.20
C ASN A 22 -7.54 3.24 -3.20
N PRO A 23 -7.77 4.53 -2.93
CA PRO A 23 -6.80 5.40 -2.26
C PRO A 23 -6.70 5.17 -0.75
N PHE A 24 -7.50 4.27 -0.17
CA PHE A 24 -7.43 3.94 1.25
C PHE A 24 -6.46 2.77 1.47
N ALA A 25 -5.21 3.11 1.79
CA ALA A 25 -4.12 2.15 1.87
C ALA A 25 -3.89 1.64 3.30
N VAL A 26 -3.29 0.45 3.38
CA VAL A 26 -2.65 -0.06 4.59
C VAL A 26 -1.18 0.36 4.57
N ILE A 27 -0.76 1.13 5.56
CA ILE A 27 0.63 1.60 5.71
C ILE A 27 1.26 0.83 6.85
N THR A 28 2.43 0.27 6.60
CA THR A 28 3.19 -0.48 7.61
C THR A 28 4.50 0.19 7.94
N ALA A 29 4.95 0.04 9.18
CA ALA A 29 6.31 0.33 9.61
C ALA A 29 6.79 -0.78 10.55
N VAL A 30 8.07 -0.80 10.86
CA VAL A 30 8.66 -1.71 11.86
C VAL A 30 9.23 -0.90 13.01
N SER A 31 8.89 -1.29 14.24
CA SER A 31 9.50 -0.74 15.46
C SER A 31 9.86 -1.89 16.38
N GLU A 32 11.12 -1.94 16.84
CA GLU A 32 11.63 -2.99 17.74
C GLU A 32 11.34 -4.42 17.25
N GLY A 33 11.46 -4.64 15.93
CA GLY A 33 11.20 -5.93 15.30
C GLY A 33 9.71 -6.31 15.20
N ARG A 34 8.80 -5.41 15.54
CA ARG A 34 7.34 -5.63 15.46
C ARG A 34 6.73 -4.81 14.32
N PRO A 35 5.82 -5.40 13.52
CA PRO A 35 5.08 -4.65 12.52
C PRO A 35 4.06 -3.74 13.20
N LEU A 36 4.02 -2.49 12.76
CA LEU A 36 3.00 -1.50 13.07
C LEU A 36 2.20 -1.25 11.80
N VAL A 37 0.88 -1.07 11.95
CA VAL A 37 -0.04 -0.94 10.81
C VAL A 37 -1.04 0.17 11.08
N VAL A 38 -1.33 0.98 10.07
CA VAL A 38 -2.41 1.97 10.08
C VAL A 38 -3.07 2.04 8.72
N HIS A 39 -4.38 2.32 8.68
CA HIS A 39 -5.07 2.63 7.44
C HIS A 39 -5.17 4.14 7.26
N ALA A 40 -4.93 4.65 6.06
CA ALA A 40 -5.04 6.07 5.77
C ALA A 40 -5.41 6.31 4.29
N PRO A 41 -6.14 7.41 3.99
CA PRO A 41 -6.25 7.91 2.63
C PRO A 41 -4.87 8.38 2.14
N VAL A 42 -4.53 8.03 0.91
CA VAL A 42 -3.26 8.35 0.24
C VAL A 42 -3.53 9.11 -1.05
N LEU A 43 -2.75 10.16 -1.29
CA LEU A 43 -2.67 10.86 -2.57
C LEU A 43 -1.34 10.55 -3.25
N THR A 44 -1.33 10.56 -4.58
CA THR A 44 -0.11 10.35 -5.38
C THR A 44 0.25 11.62 -6.17
N SER A 45 1.53 11.93 -6.30
CA SER A 45 2.01 13.01 -7.17
C SER A 45 3.30 12.62 -7.88
N GLY A 46 3.67 13.35 -8.94
CA GLY A 46 4.91 13.11 -9.68
C GLY A 46 4.90 11.81 -10.49
N GLU A 47 6.01 11.54 -11.18
CA GLU A 47 6.19 10.41 -12.09
C GLU A 47 7.65 9.92 -12.05
N GLY A 48 7.87 8.64 -12.40
CA GLY A 48 9.20 8.02 -12.37
C GLY A 48 9.86 8.16 -11.00
N GLU A 49 11.11 8.62 -10.99
CA GLU A 49 11.90 8.87 -9.77
C GLU A 49 11.32 9.98 -8.87
N ALA A 50 10.43 10.83 -9.40
CA ALA A 50 9.77 11.90 -8.63
C ALA A 50 8.41 11.48 -8.06
N PHE A 51 8.04 10.20 -8.18
CA PHE A 51 6.78 9.69 -7.65
C PHE A 51 6.75 9.73 -6.11
N CYS A 52 5.69 10.33 -5.56
CA CYS A 52 5.51 10.51 -4.12
C CYS A 52 4.12 10.05 -3.66
N LEU A 53 4.09 9.46 -2.46
CA LEU A 53 2.87 9.16 -1.71
C LEU A 53 2.69 10.18 -0.59
N HIS A 54 1.50 10.76 -0.48
CA HIS A 54 1.14 11.72 0.55
C HIS A 54 0.01 11.14 1.41
N PHE A 55 0.18 11.17 2.72
CA PHE A 55 -0.84 10.74 3.68
C PHE A 55 -0.64 11.46 5.00
N HIS A 56 -1.66 11.46 5.85
CA HIS A 56 -1.61 12.10 7.15
C HIS A 56 -1.91 11.10 8.26
N LEU A 57 -1.09 11.11 9.30
CA LEU A 57 -1.27 10.35 10.52
C LEU A 57 -1.16 11.29 11.71
N SER A 58 -1.89 10.99 12.80
CA SER A 58 -1.74 11.77 14.02
C SER A 58 -0.31 11.66 14.57
N ALA A 59 0.20 12.74 15.18
CA ALA A 59 1.55 12.75 15.75
C ALA A 59 1.74 11.71 16.87
N GLY A 60 0.65 11.37 17.58
CA GLY A 60 0.65 10.34 18.62
C GLY A 60 0.63 8.90 18.09
N ASN A 61 0.38 8.69 16.79
CA ASN A 61 0.34 7.36 16.21
C ASN A 61 1.74 6.71 16.23
N PRO A 62 1.89 5.48 16.75
CA PRO A 62 3.17 4.77 16.75
C PRO A 62 3.80 4.61 15.36
N VAL A 63 2.99 4.45 14.31
CA VAL A 63 3.47 4.37 12.92
C VAL A 63 4.18 5.67 12.52
N THR A 64 3.63 6.85 12.88
CA THR A 64 4.26 8.15 12.61
C THR A 64 5.67 8.21 13.20
N LYS A 65 5.81 7.81 14.47
CA LYS A 65 7.12 7.79 15.15
C LYS A 65 8.11 6.85 14.46
N ALA A 66 7.65 5.66 14.06
CA ALA A 66 8.50 4.68 13.38
C ALA A 66 8.96 5.17 12.00
N LEU A 67 8.06 5.78 11.21
CA LEU A 67 8.39 6.34 9.90
C LEU A 67 9.39 7.50 10.02
N LEU A 68 9.20 8.41 10.99
CA LEU A 68 10.13 9.51 11.25
C LEU A 68 11.51 9.03 11.73
N ALA A 69 11.58 7.85 12.35
CA ALA A 69 12.84 7.19 12.72
C ALA A 69 13.51 6.46 11.54
N GLY A 70 12.98 6.57 10.32
CA GLY A 70 13.55 5.97 9.11
C GLY A 70 13.18 4.50 8.91
N SER A 71 12.13 4.01 9.57
CA SER A 71 11.66 2.65 9.39
C SER A 71 11.22 2.41 7.93
N PRO A 72 11.61 1.29 7.29
CA PRO A 72 11.09 0.92 5.99
C PRO A 72 9.56 0.85 6.00
N MET A 73 8.96 1.36 4.94
CA MET A 73 7.51 1.43 4.79
C MET A 73 7.05 0.54 3.64
N LEU A 74 5.93 -0.14 3.83
CA LEU A 74 5.13 -0.74 2.76
C LEU A 74 3.75 -0.11 2.78
N ALA A 75 3.27 0.31 1.61
CA ALA A 75 1.89 0.74 1.40
C ALA A 75 1.17 -0.28 0.52
N VAL A 76 0.03 -0.79 0.98
CA VAL A 76 -0.79 -1.78 0.27
C VAL A 76 -2.12 -1.14 -0.11
N PHE A 77 -2.39 -1.12 -1.41
CA PHE A 77 -3.65 -0.67 -2.00
C PHE A 77 -4.43 -1.90 -2.43
N THR A 78 -5.61 -2.11 -1.84
CA THR A 78 -6.41 -3.30 -2.08
C THR A 78 -7.67 -2.91 -2.81
N GLY A 79 -7.83 -3.44 -4.03
CA GLY A 79 -9.07 -3.31 -4.78
C GLY A 79 -10.15 -4.30 -4.32
N THR A 80 -11.28 -4.28 -5.03
CA THR A 80 -12.35 -5.25 -4.84
C THR A 80 -11.82 -6.67 -4.99
N HIS A 81 -12.19 -7.54 -4.05
CA HIS A 81 -11.83 -8.95 -4.04
C HIS A 81 -13.06 -9.80 -3.75
N GLY A 82 -13.01 -11.07 -4.18
CA GLY A 82 -14.08 -12.02 -3.98
C GLY A 82 -13.54 -13.45 -3.98
N TYR A 83 -14.18 -14.32 -3.22
CA TYR A 83 -13.91 -15.75 -3.25
C TYR A 83 -14.64 -16.38 -4.44
N VAL A 84 -13.93 -17.22 -5.20
CA VAL A 84 -14.50 -18.03 -6.29
C VAL A 84 -14.42 -19.49 -5.85
N SER A 85 -15.56 -20.14 -5.65
CA SER A 85 -15.62 -21.54 -5.21
C SER A 85 -15.26 -22.47 -6.38
N PRO A 86 -14.52 -23.57 -6.15
CA PRO A 86 -14.36 -24.62 -7.14
C PRO A 86 -15.68 -25.31 -7.51
N ASP A 87 -16.70 -25.27 -6.65
CA ASP A 87 -18.02 -25.85 -6.94
C ASP A 87 -18.84 -25.04 -7.98
N TRP A 88 -18.32 -23.91 -8.46
CA TRP A 88 -19.00 -23.06 -9.46
C TRP A 88 -18.71 -23.45 -10.91
N TYR A 89 -17.84 -24.43 -11.15
CA TYR A 89 -17.48 -24.90 -12.49
C TYR A 89 -17.30 -26.41 -12.55
#